data_AF-A0A0A0LZT6-F1
#
_entry.id   AF-A0A0A0LZT6-F1
#
_cell.length_a   1.000
_cell.length_b   1.000
_cell.length_c   1.000
_cell.angle_alpha   90.00
_cell.angle_beta   90.00
_cell.angle_gamma   90.00
#
_symmetry.space_group_name_H-M   'P 1'
#
loop_
_entity.id
_entity.type
_entity.pdbx_description
1 polymer ?
#
loop_
_entity_poly.entity_id
_entity_poly.type
_entity_poly.pdbx_seq_one_letter_code
_entity_poly.pdbx_strand_id
1 'polypeptide(L)'
;MLHELLLALLGYTGDLIIDEREHYNSLGLDNLLVDAPISGEPTFKLASDISFLEPSERDLIQRIIVLGFYYRELDRFATKSRNLSWIRSGNESSLANSTESSKDKIENPSVYRRAIANGIVEILSIYRSAVLHVEQKLLSEMVPILAIVTQGLDKFFVLFPPLHQLIREIERDDIRGGQLLNLLHKRCHCGVPELQTCIQRLLWHGHQVMYNQLASWMVYGLLQDKHGEFFIRRQDDRETNQGSSVQDMSEKLGRLSTDESLTDWHLGFHIYLGKQKCAKKTITMKEEFFEKLEEDASQEDETNKQNYLDSNQKTSDS
;
A
#
# COMPACT_ATOMS: atom_id res chain seq x y z
N MET A 1 19.50 -1.43 22.10
CA MET A 1 18.13 -1.22 22.58
C MET A 1 17.42 -0.11 21.80
N LEU A 2 17.75 1.17 21.97
CA LEU A 2 17.05 2.27 21.27
C LEU A 2 17.19 2.20 19.75
N HIS A 3 18.41 2.03 19.26
CA HIS A 3 18.67 1.93 17.82
C HIS A 3 17.94 0.74 17.19
N GLU A 4 17.97 -0.42 17.86
CA GLU A 4 17.24 -1.63 17.47
C GLU A 4 15.72 -1.42 17.47
N LEU A 5 15.19 -0.66 18.42
CA LEU A 5 13.77 -0.29 18.45
C LEU A 5 13.39 0.61 17.26
N LEU A 6 14.21 1.61 16.94
CA LEU A 6 13.99 2.49 15.78
C LEU A 6 14.11 1.72 14.46
N LEU A 7 15.06 0.80 14.36
CA LEU A 7 15.20 -0.09 13.20
C LEU A 7 13.98 -1.02 13.05
N ALA A 8 13.48 -1.58 14.15
CA ALA A 8 12.27 -2.39 14.16
C ALA A 8 11.03 -1.62 13.73
N LEU A 9 10.91 -0.34 14.10
CA LEU A 9 9.84 0.54 13.61
C LEU A 9 9.92 0.75 12.09
N LEU A 10 11.11 0.71 11.51
CA LEU A 10 11.33 0.71 10.05
C LEU A 10 11.26 -0.69 9.43
N GLY A 11 10.78 -1.69 10.16
CA GLY A 11 10.57 -3.05 9.66
C GLY A 11 11.82 -3.93 9.60
N TYR A 12 12.94 -3.50 10.18
CA TYR A 12 14.15 -4.32 10.27
C TYR A 12 14.19 -5.09 11.59
N THR A 13 14.31 -6.40 11.50
CA THR A 13 14.45 -7.31 12.64
C THR A 13 15.92 -7.41 13.05
N GLY A 14 16.16 -7.77 14.30
CA GLY A 14 17.50 -7.89 14.88
C GLY A 14 17.53 -8.91 16.02
N ASP A 15 18.58 -8.89 16.83
CA ASP A 15 18.77 -9.87 17.91
C ASP A 15 17.78 -9.67 19.06
N LEU A 16 17.39 -8.42 19.33
CA LEU A 16 16.45 -8.08 20.40
C LEU A 16 15.00 -8.19 19.96
N ILE A 17 14.71 -7.83 18.70
CA ILE A 17 13.37 -7.80 18.13
C ILE A 17 13.34 -8.80 16.98
N ILE A 18 12.71 -9.92 17.28
CA ILE A 18 12.71 -11.12 16.46
C ILE A 18 11.39 -11.19 15.68
N ASP A 19 11.48 -11.57 14.40
CA ASP A 19 10.32 -12.00 13.63
C ASP A 19 10.17 -13.52 13.71
N GLU A 20 9.09 -13.99 14.36
CA GLU A 20 8.84 -15.43 14.49
C GLU A 20 8.74 -16.13 13.13
N ARG A 21 8.20 -15.47 12.09
CA ARG A 21 8.11 -16.06 10.74
C ARG A 21 9.50 -16.38 10.19
N GLU A 22 10.43 -15.45 10.30
CA GLU A 22 11.82 -15.63 9.84
C GLU A 22 12.55 -16.68 10.69
N HIS A 23 12.27 -16.74 11.99
CA HIS A 23 12.81 -17.78 12.87
C HIS A 23 12.32 -19.18 12.50
N TYR A 24 11.03 -19.35 12.20
CA TYR A 24 10.48 -20.64 11.74
C TYR A 24 11.02 -21.04 10.36
N ASN A 25 11.14 -20.09 9.44
CA ASN A 25 11.72 -20.33 8.11
C ASN A 25 13.20 -20.76 8.22
N SER A 26 13.98 -20.13 9.11
CA SER A 26 15.39 -20.48 9.32
C SER A 26 15.58 -21.87 9.93
N LEU A 27 14.56 -22.41 10.61
CA LEU A 27 14.54 -23.75 11.18
C LEU A 27 14.07 -24.82 10.19
N GLY A 28 13.77 -24.47 8.93
CA GLY A 28 13.33 -25.41 7.90
C GLY A 28 11.98 -26.08 8.19
N LEU A 29 11.15 -25.45 9.02
CA LEU A 29 9.84 -25.96 9.43
C LEU A 29 8.70 -25.41 8.54
N ASP A 30 9.00 -25.23 7.25
CA ASP A 30 8.11 -24.61 6.26
C ASP A 30 6.74 -25.29 6.21
N ASN A 31 6.71 -26.63 6.35
CA ASN A 31 5.51 -27.45 6.12
C ASN A 31 4.44 -27.40 7.23
N LEU A 32 4.68 -26.74 8.37
CA LEU A 32 3.65 -26.60 9.41
C LEU A 32 2.90 -25.26 9.37
N LEU A 33 3.39 -24.28 8.59
CA LEU A 33 2.76 -22.96 8.42
C LEU A 33 2.43 -22.58 6.97
N VAL A 34 2.75 -23.43 5.98
CA VAL A 34 2.38 -23.22 4.56
C VAL A 34 0.87 -23.02 4.35
N ASP A 35 0.03 -23.54 5.26
CA ASP A 35 -1.43 -23.35 5.23
C ASP A 35 -1.96 -22.27 6.22
N ALA A 36 -1.09 -21.54 6.92
CA ALA A 36 -1.52 -20.38 7.70
C ALA A 36 -1.50 -19.14 6.79
N PRO A 37 -2.66 -18.66 6.31
CA PRO A 37 -2.73 -17.66 5.26
C PRO A 37 -2.29 -16.30 5.81
N ILE A 38 -0.99 -15.97 5.79
CA ILE A 38 -0.44 -14.68 6.22
C ILE A 38 -1.19 -14.23 7.50
N SER A 39 -0.95 -14.93 8.62
CA SER A 39 -1.70 -14.68 9.86
C SER A 39 -1.86 -13.17 10.07
N GLY A 40 -3.09 -12.71 10.34
CA GLY A 40 -3.38 -11.29 10.56
C GLY A 40 -2.72 -10.72 11.81
N GLU A 41 -2.03 -11.58 12.56
CA GLU A 41 -1.41 -11.30 13.83
C GLU A 41 0.04 -10.78 13.66
N PRO A 42 0.41 -9.76 14.44
CA PRO A 42 1.76 -9.22 14.44
C PRO A 42 2.76 -10.29 14.87
N THR A 43 3.80 -10.46 14.06
CA THR A 43 4.79 -11.53 14.22
C THR A 43 6.07 -11.06 14.93
N PHE A 44 6.22 -9.74 15.10
CA PHE A 44 7.35 -9.16 15.84
C PHE A 44 7.20 -9.43 17.33
N LYS A 45 8.21 -10.05 17.93
CA LYS A 45 8.27 -10.32 19.36
C LYS A 45 9.60 -9.89 19.94
N LEU A 46 9.55 -9.42 21.17
CA LEU A 46 10.76 -9.16 21.94
C LEU A 46 11.36 -10.48 22.43
N ALA A 47 12.68 -10.62 22.29
CA ALA A 47 13.42 -11.80 22.74
C ALA A 47 13.16 -12.09 24.23
N SER A 48 12.92 -13.36 24.56
CA SER A 48 12.50 -13.79 25.90
C SER A 48 13.62 -13.86 26.94
N ASP A 49 14.87 -13.76 26.48
CA ASP A 49 16.11 -13.85 27.26
C ASP A 49 16.57 -12.50 27.82
N ILE A 50 15.87 -11.41 27.51
CA ILE A 50 16.19 -10.07 28.01
C ILE A 50 15.75 -9.93 29.49
N SER A 51 16.73 -10.00 30.40
CA SER A 51 16.53 -9.92 31.85
C SER A 51 16.68 -8.52 32.44
N PHE A 52 17.16 -7.54 31.66
CA PHE A 52 17.44 -6.18 32.14
C PHE A 52 16.25 -5.21 32.01
N LEU A 53 15.13 -5.64 31.41
CA LEU A 53 13.93 -4.82 31.22
C LEU A 53 12.89 -5.07 32.30
N GLU A 54 12.24 -4.01 32.75
CA GLU A 54 11.06 -4.13 33.61
C GLU A 54 9.88 -4.72 32.81
N PRO A 55 8.99 -5.52 33.43
CA PRO A 55 7.78 -6.01 32.76
C PRO A 55 6.92 -4.92 32.10
N SER A 56 6.83 -3.74 32.73
CA SER A 56 6.09 -2.59 32.20
C SER A 56 6.72 -2.02 30.90
N GLU A 57 8.05 -1.90 30.87
CA GLU A 57 8.81 -1.48 29.68
C GLU A 57 8.69 -2.52 28.56
N ARG A 58 8.72 -3.80 28.92
CA ARG A 58 8.56 -4.90 27.96
C ARG A 58 7.20 -4.86 27.27
N ASP A 59 6.12 -4.63 28.02
CA ASP A 59 4.77 -4.52 27.47
C ASP A 59 4.63 -3.31 26.53
N LEU A 60 5.25 -2.18 26.90
CA LEU A 60 5.27 -0.98 26.05
C LEU A 60 6.04 -1.23 24.75
N ILE A 61 7.23 -1.82 24.83
CA ILE A 61 8.02 -2.17 23.65
C ILE A 61 7.25 -3.14 22.76
N GLN A 62 6.63 -4.17 23.34
CA GLN A 62 5.82 -5.14 22.61
C GLN A 62 4.64 -4.48 21.89
N ARG A 63 4.04 -3.43 22.48
CA ARG A 63 3.02 -2.62 21.79
C ARG A 63 3.59 -1.83 20.62
N ILE A 64 4.76 -1.21 20.81
CA ILE A 64 5.40 -0.34 19.81
C ILE A 64 5.86 -1.14 18.58
N ILE A 65 6.48 -2.31 18.77
CA ILE A 65 7.02 -3.10 17.65
C ILE A 65 5.94 -3.62 16.69
N VAL A 66 4.69 -3.74 17.15
CA VAL A 66 3.54 -4.06 16.28
C VAL A 66 3.41 -3.05 15.14
N LEU A 67 3.75 -1.79 15.39
CA LEU A 67 3.72 -0.75 14.36
C LEU A 67 4.76 -1.01 13.26
N GLY A 68 5.95 -1.47 13.64
CA GLY A 68 7.01 -1.88 12.72
C GLY A 68 6.60 -3.07 11.85
N PHE A 69 5.87 -4.03 12.42
CA PHE A 69 5.29 -5.14 11.65
C PHE A 69 4.32 -4.62 10.59
N TYR A 70 3.39 -3.73 10.97
CA TYR A 70 2.45 -3.17 9.99
C TYR A 70 3.18 -2.39 8.91
N TYR A 71 4.14 -1.53 9.27
CA TYR A 71 4.96 -0.81 8.30
C TYR A 71 5.61 -1.78 7.30
N ARG A 72 6.22 -2.87 7.76
CA ARG A 72 6.88 -3.86 6.90
C ARG A 72 5.90 -4.52 5.93
N GLU A 73 4.70 -4.90 6.39
CA GLU A 73 3.69 -5.51 5.52
C GLU A 73 3.12 -4.50 4.49
N LEU A 74 2.89 -3.25 4.89
CA LEU A 74 2.45 -2.18 3.99
C LEU A 74 3.52 -1.91 2.90
N ASP A 75 4.80 -1.85 3.29
CA ASP A 75 5.93 -1.61 2.38
C ASP A 75 6.18 -2.80 1.44
N ARG A 76 6.07 -4.04 1.95
CA ARG A 76 6.10 -5.28 1.17
C ARG A 76 5.04 -5.26 0.08
N PHE A 77 3.79 -4.93 0.42
CA PHE A 77 2.72 -4.83 -0.57
C PHE A 77 3.00 -3.75 -1.62
N ALA A 78 3.48 -2.58 -1.18
CA ALA A 78 3.77 -1.48 -2.09
C ALA A 78 4.89 -1.84 -3.08
N THR A 79 5.97 -2.44 -2.60
CA THR A 79 7.10 -2.89 -3.42
C THR A 79 6.69 -4.02 -4.38
N LYS A 80 5.92 -4.99 -3.89
CA LYS A 80 5.36 -6.09 -4.70
C LYS A 80 4.47 -5.56 -5.83
N SER A 81 3.55 -4.66 -5.52
CA SER A 81 2.61 -4.07 -6.48
C SER A 81 3.26 -3.11 -7.49
N ARG A 82 4.42 -2.54 -7.16
CA ARG A 82 5.23 -1.68 -8.03
C ARG A 82 6.22 -2.45 -8.90
N ASN A 83 6.52 -3.71 -8.58
CA ASN A 83 7.51 -4.49 -9.31
C ASN A 83 7.10 -4.67 -10.79
N LEU A 84 7.99 -4.26 -11.69
CA LEU A 84 7.79 -4.32 -13.15
C LEU A 84 8.58 -5.49 -13.79
N SER A 85 8.89 -6.55 -13.04
CA SER A 85 9.64 -7.70 -13.54
C SER A 85 9.09 -8.26 -14.85
N TRP A 86 7.76 -8.24 -15.02
CA TRP A 86 7.08 -8.64 -16.25
C TRP A 86 7.45 -7.82 -17.51
N ILE A 87 7.88 -6.55 -17.36
CA ILE A 87 8.34 -5.72 -18.49
C ILE A 87 9.73 -6.19 -18.95
N ARG A 88 10.57 -6.65 -18.00
CA ARG A 88 11.93 -7.11 -18.30
C ARG A 88 11.94 -8.52 -18.91
N SER A 89 11.02 -9.40 -18.50
CA SER A 89 10.89 -10.76 -19.05
C SER A 89 10.37 -10.78 -20.50
N GLY A 90 9.84 -9.67 -21.02
CA GLY A 90 9.40 -9.56 -22.42
C GLY A 90 10.52 -9.32 -23.43
N ASN A 91 11.73 -8.97 -22.98
CA ASN A 91 12.86 -8.61 -23.86
C ASN A 91 13.96 -9.69 -23.95
N GLU A 92 13.87 -10.79 -23.20
CA GLU A 92 14.74 -11.96 -23.39
C GLU A 92 13.92 -13.13 -23.91
N SER A 93 13.72 -13.16 -25.22
CA SER A 93 13.33 -14.38 -25.89
C SER A 93 14.45 -15.41 -25.74
N SER A 94 14.13 -16.52 -25.09
CA SER A 94 14.57 -17.88 -25.43
C SER A 94 16.08 -18.15 -25.45
N LEU A 95 16.68 -18.47 -24.28
CA LEU A 95 17.60 -19.61 -24.10
C LEU A 95 18.11 -19.70 -22.64
N ALA A 96 17.33 -20.23 -21.70
CA ALA A 96 17.89 -20.78 -20.47
C ALA A 96 16.96 -21.86 -19.90
N ASN A 97 17.50 -23.06 -19.83
CA ASN A 97 16.81 -24.28 -19.48
C ASN A 97 16.36 -24.31 -18.02
N SER A 98 15.16 -24.86 -17.85
CA SER A 98 14.64 -25.60 -16.70
C SER A 98 15.66 -26.10 -15.67
N THR A 99 15.60 -25.58 -14.45
CA THR A 99 15.72 -26.35 -13.19
C THR A 99 14.98 -25.65 -12.04
N GLU A 100 13.84 -26.24 -11.68
CA GLU A 100 13.29 -26.42 -10.32
C GLU A 100 12.84 -25.23 -9.45
N SER A 101 11.52 -25.22 -9.22
CA SER A 101 10.87 -25.00 -7.91
C SER A 101 10.76 -23.59 -7.32
N SER A 102 9.77 -22.82 -7.79
CA SER A 102 8.69 -22.28 -6.93
C SER A 102 7.48 -21.89 -7.80
N LYS A 103 6.27 -22.29 -7.39
CA LYS A 103 5.02 -21.82 -7.98
C LYS A 103 4.78 -20.36 -7.56
N ASP A 104 5.59 -19.44 -8.06
CA ASP A 104 5.18 -18.04 -8.08
C ASP A 104 4.03 -17.94 -9.08
N LYS A 105 2.79 -17.86 -8.58
CA LYS A 105 1.66 -17.39 -9.37
C LYS A 105 2.14 -16.10 -10.03
N ILE A 106 2.27 -16.09 -11.35
CA ILE A 106 2.54 -14.88 -12.12
C ILE A 106 1.35 -13.96 -11.85
N GLU A 107 1.45 -13.14 -10.80
CA GLU A 107 0.40 -12.22 -10.40
C GLU A 107 0.28 -11.20 -11.53
N ASN A 108 -0.83 -11.27 -12.24
CA ASN A 108 -1.10 -10.36 -13.35
C ASN A 108 -1.02 -8.92 -12.82
N PRO A 109 -0.13 -8.08 -13.39
CA PRO A 109 0.09 -6.74 -12.90
C PRO A 109 -1.19 -5.92 -13.03
N SER A 110 -1.53 -5.17 -11.98
CA SER A 110 -2.72 -4.30 -11.95
C SER A 110 -2.27 -2.83 -11.90
N VAL A 111 -2.82 -2.00 -12.78
CA VAL A 111 -2.53 -0.56 -12.80
C VAL A 111 -3.14 0.13 -11.58
N TYR A 112 -4.33 -0.33 -11.18
CA TYR A 112 -5.04 0.20 -10.02
C TYR A 112 -4.37 -0.16 -8.70
N ARG A 113 -3.87 -1.40 -8.53
CA ARG A 113 -3.07 -1.77 -7.36
C ARG A 113 -1.78 -0.95 -7.28
N ARG A 114 -1.14 -0.71 -8.42
CA ARG A 114 0.07 0.13 -8.49
C ARG A 114 -0.20 1.58 -8.07
N ALA A 115 -1.32 2.15 -8.50
CA ALA A 115 -1.70 3.49 -8.08
C ALA A 115 -1.93 3.56 -6.56
N ILE A 116 -2.59 2.55 -5.98
CA ILE A 116 -2.77 2.48 -4.53
C ILE A 116 -1.44 2.26 -3.80
N ALA A 117 -0.55 1.42 -4.34
CA ALA A 117 0.79 1.24 -3.81
C ALA A 117 1.56 2.57 -3.74
N ASN A 118 1.43 3.44 -4.74
CA ASN A 118 2.00 4.79 -4.67
C ASN A 118 1.39 5.61 -3.53
N GLY A 119 0.07 5.57 -3.34
CA GLY A 119 -0.58 6.23 -2.21
C GLY A 119 -0.15 5.69 -0.84
N ILE A 120 0.08 4.37 -0.73
CA ILE A 120 0.62 3.77 0.50
C ILE A 120 2.05 4.25 0.75
N VAL A 121 2.88 4.33 -0.28
CA VAL A 121 4.26 4.84 -0.16
C VAL A 121 4.28 6.28 0.35
N GLU A 122 3.36 7.13 -0.10
CA GLU A 122 3.20 8.49 0.44
C GLU A 122 2.88 8.44 1.95
N ILE A 123 1.91 7.63 2.37
CA ILE A 123 1.57 7.49 3.80
C ILE A 123 2.78 6.99 4.61
N LEU A 124 3.51 6.00 4.07
CA LEU A 124 4.72 5.48 4.70
C LEU A 124 5.87 6.51 4.74
N SER A 125 5.94 7.46 3.80
CA SER A 125 6.93 8.55 3.88
C SER A 125 6.66 9.52 5.04
N ILE A 126 5.39 9.81 5.34
CA ILE A 126 5.01 10.62 6.51
C ILE A 126 5.38 9.89 7.80
N TYR A 127 5.19 8.57 7.83
CA TYR A 127 5.62 7.77 8.96
C TYR A 127 7.15 7.80 9.15
N ARG A 128 7.92 7.65 8.05
CA ARG A 128 9.39 7.73 8.10
C ARG A 128 9.88 9.08 8.60
N SER A 129 9.26 10.19 8.18
CA SER A 129 9.62 11.51 8.70
C SER A 129 9.29 11.65 10.18
N ALA A 130 8.15 11.11 10.65
CA ALA A 130 7.81 11.10 12.07
C ALA A 130 8.81 10.28 12.91
N VAL A 131 9.24 9.10 12.43
CA VAL A 131 10.28 8.29 13.09
C VAL A 131 11.61 9.04 13.15
N LEU A 132 12.00 9.72 12.07
CA LEU A 132 13.21 10.54 12.03
C LEU A 132 13.13 11.73 13.01
N HIS A 133 11.97 12.35 13.13
CA HIS A 133 11.77 13.43 14.11
C HIS A 133 11.83 12.92 15.56
N VAL A 134 11.29 11.73 15.82
CA VAL A 134 11.45 11.03 17.11
C VAL A 134 12.92 10.76 17.40
N GLU A 135 13.69 10.28 16.41
CA GLU A 135 15.15 10.08 16.55
C GLU A 135 15.87 11.38 16.91
N GLN A 136 15.56 12.49 16.23
CA GLN A 136 16.15 13.79 16.53
C GLN A 136 15.85 14.26 17.96
N LYS A 137 14.58 14.13 18.40
CA LYS A 137 14.16 14.45 19.77
C LYS A 137 14.87 13.60 20.82
N LEU A 138 15.10 12.31 20.52
CA LEU A 138 15.86 11.40 21.38
C LEU A 138 17.34 11.78 21.50
N LEU A 139 17.91 12.43 20.48
CA LEU A 139 19.29 12.93 20.52
C LEU A 139 19.42 14.27 21.26
N SER A 140 18.36 15.08 21.32
CA SER A 140 18.38 16.42 21.92
C SER A 140 18.00 16.47 23.41
N GLU A 141 17.10 15.60 23.87
CA GLU A 141 16.53 15.68 25.22
C GLU A 141 16.80 14.43 26.08
N MET A 142 17.04 14.61 27.39
CA MET A 142 17.11 13.52 28.38
C MET A 142 15.73 13.18 28.97
N VAL A 143 14.77 12.82 28.12
CA VAL A 143 13.42 12.40 28.52
C VAL A 143 13.28 10.88 28.32
N PRO A 144 12.38 10.17 29.03
CA PRO A 144 12.21 8.73 28.85
C PRO A 144 11.93 8.36 27.39
N ILE A 145 12.80 7.52 26.84
CA ILE A 145 12.83 7.12 25.42
C ILE A 145 11.47 6.59 24.95
N LEU A 146 10.85 5.72 25.75
CA LEU A 146 9.58 5.07 25.39
C LEU A 146 8.41 6.06 25.35
N ALA A 147 8.46 7.13 26.15
CA ALA A 147 7.41 8.16 26.14
C ALA A 147 7.45 8.96 24.84
N ILE A 148 8.65 9.37 24.39
CA ILE A 148 8.81 10.10 23.12
C ILE A 148 8.34 9.25 21.94
N VAL A 149 8.73 7.98 21.89
CA VAL A 149 8.35 7.07 20.79
C VAL A 149 6.84 6.82 20.77
N THR A 150 6.22 6.58 21.93
CA THR A 150 4.77 6.34 21.99
C THR A 150 3.96 7.57 21.65
N GLN A 151 4.33 8.74 22.14
CA GLN A 151 3.65 10.00 21.83
C GLN A 151 3.85 10.40 20.36
N GLY A 152 5.08 10.33 19.84
CA GLY A 152 5.39 10.71 18.47
C GLY A 152 4.71 9.84 17.41
N LEU A 153 4.38 8.60 17.77
CA LEU A 153 3.80 7.63 16.83
C LEU A 153 2.33 7.27 17.12
N ASP A 154 1.68 7.92 18.10
CA ASP A 154 0.32 7.60 18.55
C ASP A 154 -0.70 7.57 17.40
N LYS A 155 -0.62 8.57 16.50
CA LYS A 155 -1.47 8.68 15.31
C LYS A 155 -1.43 7.41 14.44
N PHE A 156 -0.27 6.78 14.30
CA PHE A 156 -0.09 5.63 13.41
C PHE A 156 -0.61 4.31 14.02
N PHE A 157 -0.75 4.21 15.34
CA PHE A 157 -1.39 3.06 15.99
C PHE A 157 -2.86 2.93 15.58
N VAL A 158 -3.53 4.05 15.28
CA VAL A 158 -4.91 4.06 14.81
C VAL A 158 -4.99 3.83 13.29
N LEU A 159 -4.03 4.35 12.53
CA LEU A 159 -4.05 4.32 11.07
C LEU A 159 -3.61 2.98 10.46
N PHE A 160 -2.55 2.37 10.99
CA PHE A 160 -1.91 1.21 10.34
C PHE A 160 -2.73 -0.08 10.41
N PRO A 161 -3.41 -0.44 11.52
CA PRO A 161 -4.18 -1.69 11.55
C PRO A 161 -5.31 -1.75 10.52
N PRO A 162 -6.16 -0.71 10.35
CA PRO A 162 -7.19 -0.70 9.29
C PRO A 162 -6.60 -0.71 7.88
N LEU A 163 -5.48 -0.02 7.64
CA LEU A 163 -4.80 -0.02 6.35
C LEU A 163 -4.20 -1.38 6.01
N HIS A 164 -3.60 -2.05 6.99
CA HIS A 164 -3.10 -3.42 6.83
C HIS A 164 -4.26 -4.38 6.52
N GLN A 165 -5.37 -4.31 7.25
CA GLN A 165 -6.55 -5.14 6.97
C GLN A 165 -7.08 -4.92 5.54
N LEU A 166 -7.13 -3.66 5.10
CA LEU A 166 -7.52 -3.30 3.74
C LEU A 166 -6.62 -3.96 2.69
N ILE A 167 -5.30 -3.87 2.84
CA ILE A 167 -4.34 -4.50 1.92
C ILE A 167 -4.49 -6.01 1.91
N ARG A 168 -4.66 -6.62 3.08
CA ARG A 168 -4.86 -8.06 3.21
C ARG A 168 -6.14 -8.51 2.50
N GLU A 169 -7.22 -7.76 2.59
CA GLU A 169 -8.47 -7.99 1.85
C GLU A 169 -8.22 -7.93 0.33
N ILE A 170 -7.45 -6.95 -0.14
CA ILE A 170 -7.10 -6.78 -1.55
C ILE A 170 -6.27 -7.96 -2.08
N GLU A 171 -5.29 -8.43 -1.32
CA GLU A 171 -4.45 -9.57 -1.69
C GLU A 171 -5.21 -10.89 -1.64
N ARG A 172 -6.03 -11.11 -0.59
CA ARG A 172 -6.76 -12.36 -0.40
C ARG A 172 -7.81 -12.58 -1.48
N ASP A 173 -8.59 -11.54 -1.78
CA ASP A 173 -9.72 -11.64 -2.69
C ASP A 173 -9.32 -11.29 -4.15
N ASP A 174 -8.02 -11.12 -4.40
CA ASP A 174 -7.42 -10.75 -5.68
C ASP A 174 -8.18 -9.59 -6.39
N ILE A 175 -8.53 -8.56 -5.62
CA ILE A 175 -9.36 -7.44 -6.05
C ILE A 175 -8.58 -6.53 -7.01
N ARG A 176 -9.18 -6.21 -8.15
CA ARG A 176 -8.57 -5.47 -9.27
C ARG A 176 -9.50 -4.42 -9.86
N GLY A 177 -8.93 -3.44 -10.57
CA GLY A 177 -9.69 -2.45 -11.33
C GLY A 177 -10.73 -1.66 -10.54
N GLY A 178 -11.92 -1.49 -11.13
CA GLY A 178 -13.03 -0.73 -10.51
C GLY A 178 -13.55 -1.32 -9.19
N GLN A 179 -13.41 -2.63 -8.95
CA GLN A 179 -13.82 -3.27 -7.69
C GLN A 179 -12.99 -2.76 -6.51
N LEU A 180 -11.70 -2.54 -6.75
CA LEU A 180 -10.76 -2.02 -5.76
C LEU A 180 -11.15 -0.60 -5.33
N LEU A 181 -11.54 0.24 -6.30
CA LEU A 181 -12.02 1.58 -6.00
C LEU A 181 -13.35 1.57 -5.24
N ASN A 182 -14.23 0.59 -5.52
CA ASN A 182 -15.50 0.45 -4.83
C ASN A 182 -15.30 0.02 -3.37
N LEU A 183 -14.33 -0.86 -3.12
CA LEU A 183 -13.94 -1.25 -1.76
C LEU A 183 -13.39 -0.04 -0.98
N LEU A 184 -12.44 0.71 -1.57
CA LEU A 184 -11.91 1.93 -0.95
C LEU A 184 -13.02 2.94 -0.62
N HIS A 185 -13.96 3.13 -1.53
CA HIS A 185 -15.09 4.03 -1.30
C HIS A 185 -15.96 3.57 -0.13
N LYS A 186 -16.25 2.26 -0.01
CA LYS A 186 -17.02 1.73 1.14
C LYS A 186 -16.29 1.97 2.47
N ARG A 187 -14.97 1.79 2.49
CA ARG A 187 -14.15 1.99 3.70
C ARG A 187 -13.89 3.46 4.04
N CYS A 188 -14.07 4.38 3.08
CA CYS A 188 -13.93 5.81 3.30
C CYS A 188 -14.97 6.37 4.30
N HIS A 189 -16.14 5.74 4.43
CA HIS A 189 -17.17 6.13 5.38
C HIS A 189 -16.84 5.57 6.77
N CYS A 190 -15.82 6.13 7.42
CA CYS A 190 -15.45 5.82 8.80
C CYS A 190 -15.59 7.09 9.67
N GLY A 191 -15.87 6.93 10.97
CA GLY A 191 -16.02 8.04 11.91
C GLY A 191 -14.70 8.65 12.40
N VAL A 192 -13.57 8.20 11.85
CA VAL A 192 -12.22 8.63 12.22
C VAL A 192 -11.67 9.50 11.08
N PRO A 193 -11.53 10.83 11.27
CA PRO A 193 -11.20 11.75 10.18
C PRO A 193 -9.80 11.53 9.60
N GLU A 194 -8.84 11.10 10.41
CA GLU A 194 -7.47 10.81 9.98
C GLU A 194 -7.47 9.61 9.01
N LEU A 195 -8.16 8.53 9.38
CA LEU A 195 -8.30 7.33 8.55
C LEU A 195 -9.07 7.64 7.27
N GLN A 196 -10.14 8.43 7.37
CA GLN A 196 -10.91 8.88 6.21
C GLN A 196 -10.00 9.60 5.21
N THR A 197 -9.17 10.53 5.69
CA THR A 197 -8.25 11.29 4.83
C THR A 197 -7.23 10.38 4.15
N CYS A 198 -6.66 9.41 4.87
CA CYS A 198 -5.76 8.40 4.31
C CYS A 198 -6.44 7.58 3.19
N ILE A 199 -7.64 7.03 3.45
CA ILE A 199 -8.37 6.23 2.46
C ILE A 199 -8.80 7.09 1.26
N GLN A 200 -9.19 8.34 1.49
CA GLN A 200 -9.46 9.28 0.40
C GLN A 200 -8.21 9.54 -0.42
N ARG A 201 -7.02 9.64 0.18
CA ARG A 201 -5.75 9.79 -0.55
C ARG A 201 -5.48 8.59 -1.44
N LEU A 202 -5.66 7.37 -0.94
CA LEU A 202 -5.58 6.15 -1.75
C LEU A 202 -6.61 6.15 -2.90
N LEU A 203 -7.85 6.55 -2.61
CA LEU A 203 -8.92 6.64 -3.59
C LEU A 203 -8.62 7.69 -4.68
N TRP A 204 -7.96 8.80 -4.32
CA TRP A 204 -7.52 9.81 -5.29
C TRP A 204 -6.51 9.23 -6.29
N HIS A 205 -5.49 8.50 -5.83
CA HIS A 205 -4.54 7.82 -6.72
C HIS A 205 -5.24 6.85 -7.68
N GLY A 206 -6.20 6.06 -7.15
CA GLY A 206 -7.01 5.18 -7.98
C GLY A 206 -7.91 5.93 -8.98
N HIS A 207 -8.45 7.09 -8.60
CA HIS A 207 -9.21 7.95 -9.50
C HIS A 207 -8.37 8.56 -10.62
N GLN A 208 -7.11 8.94 -10.35
CA GLN A 208 -6.23 9.47 -11.40
C GLN A 208 -6.09 8.49 -12.57
N VAL A 209 -5.88 7.20 -12.28
CA VAL A 209 -5.84 6.16 -13.32
C VAL A 209 -7.17 6.05 -14.05
N MET A 210 -8.29 6.03 -13.31
CA MET A 210 -9.63 5.91 -13.89
C MET A 210 -9.95 7.09 -14.82
N TYR A 211 -9.65 8.33 -14.39
CA TYR A 211 -9.90 9.53 -15.18
C TYR A 211 -9.00 9.59 -16.41
N ASN A 212 -7.74 9.16 -16.32
CA ASN A 212 -6.87 9.07 -17.48
C ASN A 212 -7.38 8.04 -18.50
N GLN A 213 -7.81 6.86 -18.05
CA GLN A 213 -8.43 5.86 -18.94
C GLN A 213 -9.72 6.38 -19.58
N LEU A 214 -10.55 7.09 -18.80
CA LEU A 214 -11.78 7.69 -19.28
C LEU A 214 -11.53 8.83 -20.27
N ALA A 215 -10.54 9.68 -20.02
CA ALA A 215 -10.17 10.77 -20.91
C ALA A 215 -9.62 10.23 -22.23
N SER A 216 -8.74 9.22 -22.18
CA SER A 216 -8.24 8.55 -23.39
C SER A 216 -9.36 7.98 -24.25
N TRP A 217 -10.36 7.39 -23.61
CA TRP A 217 -11.54 6.87 -24.28
C TRP A 217 -12.45 7.98 -24.84
N MET A 218 -12.82 8.97 -24.03
CA MET A 218 -13.78 10.01 -24.42
C MET A 218 -13.22 11.01 -25.43
N VAL A 219 -11.94 11.35 -25.32
CA VAL A 219 -11.31 12.38 -26.17
C VAL A 219 -10.72 11.78 -27.43
N TYR A 220 -10.03 10.64 -27.31
CA TYR A 220 -9.30 10.03 -28.44
C TYR A 220 -9.96 8.77 -29.00
N GLY A 221 -11.00 8.22 -28.36
CA GLY A 221 -11.59 6.94 -28.74
C GLY A 221 -10.68 5.73 -28.48
N LEU A 222 -9.63 5.90 -27.67
CA LEU A 222 -8.61 4.88 -27.42
C LEU A 222 -8.89 4.14 -26.10
N LEU A 223 -9.08 2.83 -26.19
CA LEU A 223 -9.25 1.98 -25.00
C LEU A 223 -7.88 1.49 -24.49
N GLN A 224 -7.30 2.22 -23.53
CA GLN A 224 -6.01 1.86 -22.92
C GLN A 224 -6.20 0.97 -21.67
N ASP A 225 -6.49 -0.31 -21.89
CA ASP A 225 -6.75 -1.28 -20.81
C ASP A 225 -6.02 -2.63 -21.02
N LYS A 226 -4.69 -2.62 -20.84
CA LYS A 226 -3.84 -3.81 -21.05
C LYS A 226 -4.20 -5.02 -20.17
N HIS A 227 -4.86 -4.78 -19.02
CA HIS A 227 -5.15 -5.80 -18.02
C HIS A 227 -6.66 -6.07 -17.89
N GLY A 228 -7.49 -5.49 -18.76
CA GLY A 228 -8.94 -5.67 -18.74
C GLY A 228 -9.59 -5.18 -17.43
N GLU A 229 -9.00 -4.20 -16.76
CA GLU A 229 -9.41 -3.69 -15.45
C GLU A 229 -10.48 -2.60 -15.52
N PHE A 230 -10.57 -1.92 -16.66
CA PHE A 230 -11.54 -0.87 -16.91
C PHE A 230 -12.94 -1.44 -17.11
N PHE A 231 -13.96 -0.61 -16.89
CA PHE A 231 -15.36 -1.03 -16.99
C PHE A 231 -15.85 -1.07 -18.44
N ILE A 232 -15.13 -0.50 -19.40
CA ILE A 232 -15.40 -0.60 -20.85
C ILE A 232 -14.46 -1.66 -21.43
N ARG A 233 -14.99 -2.63 -22.17
CA ARG A 233 -14.21 -3.66 -22.89
C ARG A 233 -14.67 -3.81 -24.32
N ARG A 234 -13.76 -4.21 -25.21
CA ARG A 234 -14.08 -4.61 -26.59
C ARG A 234 -14.64 -6.04 -26.60
N GLN A 235 -15.55 -6.33 -27.53
CA GLN A 235 -16.18 -7.64 -27.65
C GLN A 235 -15.17 -8.73 -28.06
N ASP A 236 -14.15 -8.38 -28.86
CA ASP A 236 -13.13 -9.31 -29.37
C ASP A 236 -12.19 -9.88 -28.29
N ASP A 237 -12.06 -9.22 -27.13
CA ASP A 237 -11.22 -9.70 -26.01
C ASP A 237 -11.80 -10.94 -25.30
N ARG A 238 -13.01 -11.39 -25.69
CA ARG A 238 -13.62 -12.61 -25.16
C ARG A 238 -13.07 -13.90 -25.78
N GLU A 239 -12.59 -13.85 -27.02
CA GLU A 239 -12.16 -15.06 -27.74
C GLU A 239 -10.76 -15.55 -27.31
N THR A 240 -9.92 -14.68 -26.73
CA THR A 240 -8.53 -15.02 -26.36
C THR A 240 -8.41 -15.85 -25.06
N ASN A 241 -9.47 -15.95 -24.25
CA ASN A 241 -9.45 -16.68 -22.97
C ASN A 241 -10.13 -18.06 -23.01
N GLN A 242 -10.60 -18.50 -24.18
CA GLN A 242 -11.02 -19.89 -24.40
C GLN A 242 -10.01 -20.54 -25.36
N GLY A 243 -9.08 -21.31 -24.82
CA GLY A 243 -8.11 -22.02 -25.65
C GLY A 243 -8.81 -23.03 -26.54
N SER A 244 -8.72 -22.85 -27.87
CA SER A 244 -8.54 -23.95 -28.83
C SER A 244 -8.36 -23.43 -30.26
N SER A 245 -7.37 -24.02 -30.95
CA SER A 245 -7.27 -24.17 -32.41
C SER A 245 -6.84 -22.94 -33.25
N VAL A 246 -5.54 -22.89 -33.52
CA VAL A 246 -4.91 -22.12 -34.62
C VAL A 246 -5.28 -22.80 -35.94
N GLN A 247 -6.51 -22.63 -36.43
CA GLN A 247 -6.85 -22.94 -37.83
C GLN A 247 -8.24 -22.44 -38.26
N ASP A 248 -8.55 -21.14 -38.12
CA ASP A 248 -9.68 -20.56 -38.87
C ASP A 248 -9.63 -19.03 -39.06
N MET A 249 -8.42 -18.45 -39.03
CA MET A 249 -8.20 -16.99 -39.08
C MET A 249 -8.21 -16.39 -40.49
N SER A 250 -8.75 -17.08 -41.50
CA SER A 250 -8.72 -16.58 -42.88
C SER A 250 -10.09 -16.43 -43.56
N GLU A 251 -11.15 -17.11 -43.11
CA GLU A 251 -12.47 -16.97 -43.76
C GLU A 251 -13.37 -15.90 -43.13
N LYS A 252 -13.11 -15.48 -41.89
CA LYS A 252 -13.97 -14.52 -41.17
C LYS A 252 -13.64 -13.04 -41.43
N LEU A 253 -12.51 -12.73 -42.09
CA LEU A 253 -12.10 -11.36 -42.41
C LEU A 253 -12.81 -10.81 -43.67
N GLY A 254 -13.46 -11.66 -44.46
CA GLY A 254 -14.07 -11.29 -45.75
C GLY A 254 -15.56 -10.92 -45.73
N ARG A 255 -16.26 -11.04 -44.59
CA ARG A 255 -17.74 -10.89 -44.55
C ARG A 255 -18.27 -9.61 -43.91
N LEU A 256 -17.41 -8.69 -43.49
CA LEU A 256 -17.82 -7.42 -42.90
C LEU A 256 -17.23 -6.25 -43.70
N SER A 257 -17.48 -6.25 -45.00
CA SER A 257 -17.41 -5.00 -45.76
C SER A 257 -18.81 -4.59 -46.15
N THR A 258 -19.07 -3.32 -45.87
CA THR A 258 -20.01 -2.41 -46.56
C THR A 258 -21.38 -2.22 -45.88
N ASP A 259 -21.51 -1.05 -45.25
CA ASP A 259 -22.74 -0.27 -45.03
C ASP A 259 -23.62 -0.39 -43.76
N GLU A 260 -23.34 -1.24 -42.78
CA GLU A 260 -24.10 -1.25 -41.50
C GLU A 260 -23.31 -0.75 -40.25
N SER A 261 -22.06 -0.28 -40.42
CA SER A 261 -21.15 -0.05 -39.29
C SER A 261 -21.35 1.25 -38.49
N LEU A 262 -22.18 2.19 -38.98
CA LEU A 262 -22.45 3.44 -38.26
C LEU A 262 -23.44 3.28 -37.10
N THR A 263 -24.29 2.25 -37.14
CA THR A 263 -25.19 1.91 -36.03
C THR A 263 -24.55 0.98 -35.00
N ASP A 264 -23.43 0.32 -35.31
CA ASP A 264 -22.86 -0.77 -34.51
C ASP A 264 -21.82 -0.35 -33.45
N TRP A 265 -21.55 0.95 -33.28
CA TRP A 265 -20.56 1.42 -32.31
C TRP A 265 -20.84 0.96 -30.88
N HIS A 266 -22.12 0.73 -30.54
CA HIS A 266 -22.58 0.27 -29.23
C HIS A 266 -22.56 -1.26 -29.08
N LEU A 267 -22.37 -2.01 -30.17
CA LEU A 267 -22.28 -3.48 -30.15
C LEU A 267 -20.84 -3.95 -29.91
N GLY A 268 -19.84 -3.22 -30.42
CA GLY A 268 -18.43 -3.54 -30.22
C GLY A 268 -17.87 -3.34 -28.80
N PHE A 269 -18.61 -2.66 -27.91
CA PHE A 269 -18.17 -2.35 -26.54
C PHE A 269 -19.21 -2.72 -25.49
N HIS A 270 -18.77 -3.32 -24.39
CA HIS A 270 -19.62 -3.67 -23.26
C HIS A 270 -19.19 -2.98 -21.98
N ILE A 271 -20.18 -2.49 -21.22
CA ILE A 271 -20.00 -1.96 -19.87
C ILE A 271 -20.12 -3.11 -18.88
N TYR A 272 -19.03 -3.45 -18.21
CA TYR A 272 -19.02 -4.46 -17.16
C TYR A 272 -19.46 -3.84 -15.82
N LEU A 273 -20.75 -3.97 -15.53
CA LEU A 273 -21.41 -3.39 -14.34
C LEU A 273 -20.87 -3.92 -13.01
N GLY A 274 -20.27 -5.11 -12.98
CA GLY A 274 -19.57 -5.65 -11.81
C GLY A 274 -18.31 -4.85 -11.40
N LYS A 275 -17.93 -3.84 -12.20
CA LYS A 275 -16.81 -2.92 -11.97
C LYS A 275 -17.25 -1.44 -11.96
N GLN A 276 -18.55 -1.14 -12.07
CA GLN A 276 -19.04 0.23 -12.16
C GLN A 276 -19.12 0.89 -10.77
N LYS A 277 -18.75 2.17 -10.71
CA LYS A 277 -19.06 3.04 -9.57
C LYS A 277 -20.47 3.58 -9.73
N CYS A 278 -21.28 3.46 -8.69
CA CYS A 278 -22.47 4.29 -8.52
C CYS A 278 -22.41 4.93 -7.13
N ALA A 279 -22.07 6.23 -7.09
CA ALA A 279 -22.91 7.26 -6.47
C ALA A 279 -22.11 8.57 -6.24
N LYS A 280 -22.83 9.66 -6.44
CA LYS A 280 -22.41 11.07 -6.45
C LYS A 280 -22.04 11.57 -5.04
N LYS A 281 -20.87 12.21 -4.89
CA LYS A 281 -20.73 13.60 -4.43
C LYS A 281 -19.25 14.00 -4.25
N THR A 282 -18.96 15.17 -4.82
CA THR A 282 -18.07 16.24 -4.37
C THR A 282 -16.76 15.85 -3.69
N ILE A 283 -15.69 15.87 -4.49
CA ILE A 283 -14.34 16.13 -4.01
C ILE A 283 -14.29 17.63 -3.69
N THR A 284 -14.37 17.97 -2.41
CA THR A 284 -13.95 19.28 -1.90
C THR A 284 -13.07 19.03 -0.68
N MET A 285 -11.99 19.81 -0.58
CA MET A 285 -11.01 19.90 0.50
C MET A 285 -9.92 18.83 0.49
N LYS A 286 -8.81 19.13 -0.21
CA LYS A 286 -7.53 18.44 -0.11
C LYS A 286 -6.39 19.39 -0.46
N GLU A 287 -5.94 20.13 0.55
CA GLU A 287 -4.61 20.75 0.64
C GLU A 287 -4.37 21.06 2.13
N GLU A 288 -5.38 21.61 2.82
CA GLU A 288 -5.28 22.05 4.22
C GLU A 288 -4.86 20.97 5.23
N PHE A 289 -5.21 19.68 5.09
CA PHE A 289 -4.84 18.70 6.14
C PHE A 289 -3.41 18.16 6.01
N PHE A 290 -2.87 18.09 4.78
CA PHE A 290 -1.48 17.71 4.59
C PHE A 290 -0.55 18.87 4.92
N GLU A 291 -0.92 20.10 4.54
CA GLU A 291 -0.27 21.32 5.02
C GLU A 291 -0.38 21.44 6.53
N LYS A 292 -1.54 21.13 7.14
CA LYS A 292 -1.70 21.20 8.60
C LYS A 292 -0.96 20.09 9.35
N LEU A 293 -0.77 18.91 8.77
CA LEU A 293 0.11 17.89 9.37
C LEU A 293 1.60 18.25 9.26
N GLU A 294 1.98 18.97 8.21
CA GLU A 294 3.34 19.48 8.01
C GLU A 294 3.58 20.77 8.82
N GLU A 295 2.58 21.62 8.98
CA GLU A 295 2.56 22.82 9.82
C GLU A 295 2.47 22.46 11.30
N ASP A 296 1.66 21.49 11.74
CA ASP A 296 1.61 21.06 13.14
C ASP A 296 2.97 20.44 13.55
N ALA A 297 3.65 19.75 12.63
CA ALA A 297 5.01 19.26 12.84
C ALA A 297 6.06 20.39 12.85
N SER A 298 5.82 21.49 12.12
CA SER A 298 6.72 22.64 12.02
C SER A 298 6.50 23.69 13.14
N GLN A 299 5.27 23.85 13.63
CA GLN A 299 4.90 24.79 14.70
C GLN A 299 5.33 24.30 16.08
N GLU A 300 5.32 22.97 16.32
CA GLU A 300 5.97 22.38 17.51
C GLU A 300 7.49 22.66 17.52
N ASP A 301 8.13 22.72 16.35
CA ASP A 301 9.57 23.04 16.22
C ASP A 301 9.88 24.52 16.50
N GLU A 302 9.01 25.45 16.12
CA GLU A 302 9.18 26.89 16.43
C GLU A 302 8.88 27.21 17.91
N THR A 303 7.85 26.60 18.50
CA THR A 303 7.55 26.78 19.94
C THR A 303 8.64 26.18 20.83
N ASN A 304 9.24 25.05 20.45
CA ASN A 304 10.39 24.50 21.17
C ASN A 304 11.65 25.35 21.05
N LYS A 305 11.92 25.96 19.88
CA LYS A 305 13.03 26.92 19.71
C LYS A 305 12.85 28.17 20.56
N GLN A 306 11.62 28.69 20.65
CA GLN A 306 11.33 29.89 21.45
C GLN A 306 11.47 29.62 22.96
N ASN A 307 11.01 28.46 23.44
CA ASN A 307 11.18 28.03 24.83
C ASN A 307 12.67 27.77 25.19
N TYR A 308 13.49 27.35 24.24
CA TYR A 308 14.95 27.21 24.41
C TYR A 308 15.70 28.55 24.47
N LEU A 309 15.17 29.59 23.81
CA LEU A 309 15.71 30.95 23.87
C LEU A 309 15.33 31.65 25.18
N ASP A 310 14.09 31.51 25.65
CA ASP A 310 13.60 32.12 26.90
C ASP A 310 14.21 31.48 28.15
N SER A 311 14.56 30.18 28.10
CA SER A 311 15.24 29.49 29.20
C SER A 311 16.72 29.88 29.34
N ASN A 312 17.39 30.22 28.22
CA ASN A 312 18.78 30.69 28.23
C ASN A 312 18.92 32.18 28.59
N GLN A 313 17.87 32.99 28.37
CA GLN A 313 17.86 34.37 28.86
C GLN A 313 17.64 34.46 30.39
N LYS A 314 16.85 33.55 30.98
CA LYS A 314 16.65 33.51 32.44
C LYS A 314 17.85 33.02 33.26
N THR A 315 18.79 32.31 32.66
CA THR A 315 20.03 31.86 33.32
C THR A 315 21.17 32.87 33.22
N SER A 316 20.99 33.95 32.45
CA SER A 316 22.00 35.00 32.24
C SER A 316 21.80 36.23 33.15
N ASP A 317 20.65 36.34 33.83
CA ASP A 317 20.27 37.45 34.72
C ASP A 317 20.19 37.03 36.22
N SER A 318 21.01 36.07 36.68
CA SER A 318 21.17 35.74 38.11
C SER A 318 22.61 35.59 38.54
#